data_AF-A0A0F9QYX6-F1
#
_entry.id   AF-A0A0F9QYX6-F1
#
_cell.length_a   1.000
_cell.length_b   1.000
_cell.length_c   1.000
_cell.angle_alpha   90.00
_cell.angle_beta   90.00
_cell.angle_gamma   90.00
#
_symmetry.space_group_name_H-M   'P 1'
#
loop_
_entity.id
_entity.type
_entity.pdbx_description
1 polymer ?
#
loop_
_entity_poly.entity_id
_entity_poly.type
_entity_poly.pdbx_seq_one_letter_code
_entity_poly.pdbx_strand_id
1 'polypeptide(L)'
;MVDGIASVVISRAIMTITQIIFVMLGVGFILFKLNISGSRLISSIAITLLGIPIILFIIFIQKRGLFASLLKLLRIFRIRLRYIEDREHKLKELDESIFQFYSHSKKSFFISFTFYFLGWIAGMIEVFLILYLLGIPIELISTYIIESLSTVARGITSFIPGSVGGQEGGIIMIFMSLELSASVALTFGILRRLRELIWITAGLFILSRLEWAIAESTTEK
;
A
#
# COMPACT_ATOMS: atom_id res chain seq x y z
N MET A 1 -1.04 19.72 -14.93
CA MET A 1 -0.94 19.62 -13.45
C MET A 1 -2.12 18.86 -12.85
N VAL A 2 -3.36 19.14 -13.28
CA VAL A 2 -4.58 18.44 -12.82
C VAL A 2 -4.55 16.94 -13.16
N ASP A 3 -4.20 16.57 -14.40
CA ASP A 3 -4.09 15.16 -14.83
C ASP A 3 -3.05 14.35 -14.06
N GLY A 4 -1.94 15.00 -13.66
CA GLY A 4 -0.90 14.37 -12.86
C GLY A 4 -1.38 14.01 -11.45
N ILE A 5 -2.13 14.91 -10.80
CA ILE A 5 -2.72 14.65 -9.49
C ILE A 5 -3.79 13.55 -9.60
N ALA A 6 -4.62 13.58 -10.64
CA ALA A 6 -5.62 12.54 -10.90
C ALA A 6 -4.96 11.16 -11.04
N SER A 7 -3.91 11.07 -11.85
CA SER A 7 -3.16 9.84 -12.09
C SER A 7 -2.55 9.28 -10.81
N VAL A 8 -1.93 10.14 -9.97
CA VAL A 8 -1.35 9.70 -8.69
C VAL A 8 -2.42 9.16 -7.75
N VAL A 9 -3.58 9.83 -7.65
CA VAL A 9 -4.69 9.40 -6.80
C VAL A 9 -5.26 8.05 -7.27
N ILE A 10 -5.51 7.90 -8.58
CA ILE A 10 -5.98 6.64 -9.18
C ILE A 10 -4.96 5.53 -8.93
N SER A 11 -3.67 5.80 -9.16
CA SER A 11 -2.61 4.83 -8.96
C SER A 11 -2.51 4.38 -7.51
N ARG A 12 -2.59 5.31 -6.55
CA ARG A 12 -2.61 5.00 -5.11
C ARG A 12 -3.85 4.24 -4.68
N ALA A 13 -4.99 4.54 -5.28
CA ALA A 13 -6.23 3.80 -5.07
C ALA A 13 -6.11 2.34 -5.51
N ILE A 14 -5.66 2.10 -6.74
CA ILE A 14 -5.48 0.75 -7.28
C ILE A 14 -4.46 -0.03 -6.44
N MET A 15 -3.34 0.61 -6.07
CA MET A 15 -2.35 0.03 -5.18
C MET A 15 -2.97 -0.43 -3.86
N THR A 16 -3.77 0.44 -3.22
CA THR A 16 -4.43 0.16 -1.93
C THR A 16 -5.45 -0.97 -2.06
N ILE A 17 -6.29 -0.96 -3.10
CA ILE A 17 -7.26 -2.04 -3.36
C ILE A 17 -6.53 -3.38 -3.53
N THR A 18 -5.47 -3.39 -4.33
CA THR A 18 -4.64 -4.57 -4.57
C THR A 18 -4.00 -5.07 -3.27
N GLN A 19 -3.48 -4.17 -2.45
CA GLN A 19 -2.90 -4.49 -1.15
C GLN A 19 -3.95 -5.11 -0.22
N ILE A 20 -5.16 -4.55 -0.12
CA ILE A 20 -6.21 -5.10 0.74
C ILE A 20 -6.57 -6.53 0.29
N ILE A 21 -6.70 -6.77 -1.02
CA ILE A 21 -6.97 -8.12 -1.54
C ILE A 21 -5.82 -9.08 -1.20
N PHE A 22 -4.57 -8.65 -1.38
CA PHE A 22 -3.39 -9.43 -1.03
C PHE A 22 -3.37 -9.80 0.47
N VAL A 23 -3.71 -8.84 1.33
CA VAL A 23 -3.83 -9.06 2.78
C VAL A 23 -4.96 -10.02 3.13
N MET A 24 -6.14 -9.87 2.52
CA MET A 24 -7.29 -10.76 2.74
C MET A 24 -6.94 -12.21 2.43
N LEU A 25 -6.23 -12.46 1.31
CA LEU A 25 -5.75 -13.80 0.97
C LEU A 25 -4.77 -14.33 2.02
N GLY A 26 -3.88 -13.48 2.54
CA GLY A 26 -2.93 -13.85 3.59
C GLY A 26 -3.62 -14.22 4.91
N VAL A 27 -4.66 -13.48 5.29
CA VAL A 27 -5.50 -13.84 6.44
C VAL A 27 -6.30 -15.13 6.17
N GLY A 28 -6.74 -15.37 4.94
CA GLY A 28 -7.33 -16.66 4.57
C GLY A 28 -6.37 -17.84 4.79
N PHE A 29 -5.11 -17.67 4.38
CA PHE A 29 -4.08 -18.69 4.56
C PHE A 29 -3.69 -18.91 6.02
N ILE A 30 -3.61 -17.86 6.85
CA ILE A 30 -3.29 -18.03 8.27
C ILE A 30 -4.39 -18.80 9.01
N LEU A 31 -5.66 -18.55 8.65
CA LEU A 31 -6.81 -19.27 9.19
C LEU A 31 -6.77 -20.76 8.84
N PHE A 32 -6.47 -21.07 7.57
CA PHE A 32 -6.34 -22.44 7.11
C PHE A 32 -5.18 -23.18 7.78
N LYS A 33 -4.03 -22.52 7.90
CA LYS A 33 -2.80 -23.12 8.41
C LYS A 33 -2.81 -23.35 9.93
N LEU A 34 -3.25 -22.36 10.70
CA LEU A 34 -3.21 -22.45 12.17
C LEU A 34 -4.44 -23.19 12.75
N ASN A 35 -5.34 -23.70 11.89
CA ASN A 35 -6.59 -24.39 12.25
C ASN A 35 -7.29 -23.73 13.45
N ILE A 36 -7.36 -22.39 13.41
CA ILE A 36 -7.72 -21.57 14.56
C ILE A 36 -9.18 -21.87 14.91
N SER A 37 -9.44 -22.40 16.10
CA SER A 37 -10.79 -22.60 16.63
C SER A 37 -11.07 -21.64 17.80
N GLY A 38 -12.32 -21.20 17.95
CA GLY A 38 -12.75 -20.31 19.04
C GLY A 38 -12.62 -18.81 18.77
N SER A 39 -12.31 -18.00 19.80
CA SER A 39 -12.37 -16.53 19.76
C SER A 39 -11.37 -15.86 18.80
N ARG A 40 -10.21 -16.49 18.55
CA ARG A 40 -9.19 -16.00 17.62
C ARG A 40 -9.62 -16.12 16.14
N LEU A 41 -10.50 -17.07 15.82
CA LEU A 41 -11.13 -17.18 14.51
C LEU A 41 -12.04 -15.97 14.26
N ILE A 42 -12.81 -15.57 15.28
CA ILE A 42 -13.72 -14.42 15.22
C ILE A 42 -12.96 -13.12 14.97
N SER A 43 -11.83 -12.89 15.66
CA SER A 43 -10.99 -11.69 15.43
C SER A 43 -10.38 -11.66 14.02
N SER A 44 -9.94 -12.81 13.49
CA SER A 44 -9.35 -12.91 12.15
C SER A 44 -10.39 -12.72 11.04
N ILE A 45 -11.60 -13.27 11.25
CA ILE A 45 -12.76 -13.04 10.38
C ILE A 45 -13.17 -11.57 10.43
N ALA A 46 -13.21 -10.93 11.61
CA ALA A 46 -13.56 -9.53 11.76
C ALA A 46 -12.59 -8.59 11.00
N ILE A 47 -11.28 -8.85 11.07
CA ILE A 47 -10.27 -8.09 10.32
C ILE A 47 -10.48 -8.25 8.81
N THR A 48 -10.73 -9.47 8.34
CA THR A 48 -11.02 -9.76 6.92
C THR A 48 -12.31 -9.08 6.46
N LEU A 49 -13.36 -9.13 7.28
CA LEU A 49 -14.67 -8.56 6.98
C LEU A 49 -14.64 -7.03 6.99
N LEU A 50 -13.79 -6.39 7.80
CA LEU A 50 -13.59 -4.94 7.82
C LEU A 50 -12.85 -4.41 6.58
N GLY A 51 -12.04 -5.22 5.91
CA GLY A 51 -11.38 -4.79 4.67
C GLY A 51 -12.36 -4.55 3.51
N ILE A 52 -13.48 -5.29 3.49
CA ILE A 52 -14.52 -5.20 2.44
C ILE A 52 -15.21 -3.83 2.42
N PRO A 53 -15.76 -3.29 3.52
CA PRO A 53 -16.35 -1.95 3.53
C PRO A 53 -15.32 -0.86 3.24
N ILE A 54 -14.03 -1.05 3.57
CA ILE A 54 -12.97 -0.09 3.21
C ILE A 54 -12.77 -0.06 1.69
N ILE A 55 -12.66 -1.21 1.03
CA ILE A 55 -12.59 -1.28 -0.45
C ILE A 55 -13.84 -0.65 -1.06
N LEU A 56 -15.03 -1.01 -0.57
CA LEU A 56 -16.29 -0.48 -1.08
C LEU A 56 -16.39 1.03 -0.88
N PHE A 57 -15.93 1.56 0.25
CA PHE A 57 -15.89 2.99 0.54
C PHE A 57 -14.93 3.72 -0.42
N ILE A 58 -13.74 3.17 -0.65
CA ILE A 58 -12.75 3.71 -1.60
C ILE A 58 -13.34 3.76 -3.02
N ILE A 59 -13.94 2.66 -3.48
CA ILE A 59 -14.57 2.58 -4.81
C ILE A 59 -15.78 3.53 -4.89
N PHE A 60 -16.61 3.56 -3.86
CA PHE A 60 -17.81 4.39 -3.81
C PHE A 60 -17.48 5.89 -3.86
N ILE A 61 -16.49 6.31 -3.08
CA ILE A 61 -16.03 7.70 -3.09
C ILE A 61 -15.37 8.04 -4.43
N GLN A 62 -14.57 7.15 -5.03
CA GLN A 62 -14.01 7.38 -6.36
C GLN A 62 -15.07 7.47 -7.45
N LYS A 63 -16.12 6.66 -7.37
CA LYS A 63 -17.24 6.69 -8.34
C LYS A 63 -18.14 7.92 -8.18
N ARG A 64 -18.23 8.51 -6.98
CA ARG A 64 -19.02 9.72 -6.70
C ARG A 64 -18.23 11.02 -6.76
N GLY A 65 -16.93 10.92 -7.03
CA GLY A 65 -16.00 12.04 -6.98
C GLY A 65 -15.45 12.26 -5.57
N LEU A 66 -14.18 11.91 -5.37
CA LEU A 66 -13.47 12.06 -4.09
C LEU A 66 -13.56 13.50 -3.59
N PHE A 67 -13.38 14.45 -4.50
CA PHE A 67 -13.34 15.85 -4.17
C PHE A 67 -14.73 16.45 -4.03
N ALA A 68 -15.70 16.06 -4.88
CA ALA A 68 -17.10 16.45 -4.75
C ALA A 68 -17.74 15.98 -3.43
N SER A 69 -17.41 14.78 -2.95
CA SER A 69 -17.87 14.28 -1.66
C SER A 69 -17.20 14.97 -0.48
N LEU A 70 -15.89 15.24 -0.55
CA LEU A 70 -15.17 15.99 0.48
C LEU A 70 -15.67 17.44 0.59
N LEU A 71 -15.94 18.08 -0.55
CA LEU A 71 -16.59 19.38 -0.68
C LEU A 71 -17.97 19.42 -0.01
N LYS A 72 -18.80 18.39 -0.25
CA LYS A 72 -20.12 18.27 0.40
C LYS A 72 -20.00 18.09 1.91
N LEU A 73 -19.06 17.26 2.37
CA LEU A 73 -18.82 17.04 3.80
C LEU A 73 -18.34 18.33 4.48
N LEU A 74 -17.41 19.06 3.87
CA LEU A 74 -16.94 20.37 4.35
C LEU A 74 -18.06 21.42 4.40
N ARG A 75 -18.97 21.42 3.41
CA ARG A 75 -20.18 22.27 3.41
C ARG A 75 -21.14 21.90 4.55
N ILE A 76 -21.32 20.61 4.86
CA ILE A 76 -22.14 20.13 5.99
C ILE A 76 -21.54 20.58 7.33
N PHE A 77 -20.21 20.53 7.47
CA PHE A 77 -19.50 21.03 8.66
C PHE A 77 -19.37 22.57 8.72
N ARG A 78 -20.00 23.32 7.81
CA ARG A 78 -20.02 24.79 7.76
C ARG A 78 -18.63 25.45 7.65
N ILE A 79 -17.60 24.71 7.26
CA ILE A 79 -16.26 25.25 7.04
C ILE A 79 -16.23 25.92 5.66
N ARG A 80 -16.53 27.22 5.61
CA ARG A 80 -16.46 28.04 4.38
C ARG A 80 -15.01 28.43 4.08
N LEU A 81 -14.31 27.59 3.34
CA LEU A 81 -13.03 27.94 2.75
C LEU A 81 -13.24 28.59 1.38
N ARG A 82 -13.13 29.92 1.32
CA ARG A 82 -13.26 30.73 0.10
C ARG A 82 -12.28 30.32 -1.02
N TYR A 83 -11.20 29.63 -0.67
CA TYR A 83 -10.19 29.07 -1.58
C TYR A 83 -10.67 27.82 -2.36
N ILE A 84 -11.72 27.15 -1.88
CA ILE A 84 -12.23 25.90 -2.42
C ILE A 84 -13.31 26.14 -3.50
N GLU A 85 -14.06 27.24 -3.42
CA GLU A 85 -15.07 27.64 -4.42
C GLU A 85 -14.44 27.99 -5.79
N ASP A 86 -13.31 28.69 -5.80
CA ASP A 86 -12.56 29.04 -7.03
C ASP A 86 -11.94 27.82 -7.75
N ARG A 87 -11.90 26.66 -7.09
CA ARG A 87 -11.32 25.41 -7.61
C ARG A 87 -12.36 24.30 -7.81
N GLU A 88 -13.63 24.55 -7.48
CA GLU A 88 -14.74 23.59 -7.58
C GLU A 88 -14.89 23.03 -9.01
N HIS A 89 -14.65 23.86 -10.02
CA HIS A 89 -14.63 23.43 -11.43
C HIS A 89 -13.50 22.43 -11.74
N LYS A 90 -12.27 22.69 -11.28
CA LYS A 90 -11.12 21.78 -11.47
C LYS A 90 -11.28 20.48 -10.70
N LEU A 91 -11.92 20.52 -9.53
CA LEU A 91 -12.25 19.34 -8.73
C LEU A 91 -13.32 18.47 -9.40
N LYS A 92 -14.29 19.09 -10.09
CA LYS A 92 -15.27 18.37 -10.92
C LYS A 92 -14.64 17.75 -12.16
N GLU A 93 -13.75 18.45 -12.86
CA GLU A 93 -12.99 17.89 -14.00
C GLU A 93 -12.10 16.71 -13.59
N LEU A 94 -11.52 16.75 -12.38
CA LEU A 94 -10.82 15.62 -11.78
C LEU A 94 -11.74 14.42 -11.55
N ASP A 95 -12.90 14.66 -10.94
CA ASP A 95 -13.87 13.61 -10.65
C ASP A 95 -14.47 13.01 -11.94
N GLU A 96 -14.70 13.82 -12.98
CA GLU A 96 -15.10 13.36 -14.31
C GLU A 96 -13.99 12.54 -15.01
N SER A 97 -12.73 12.93 -14.89
CA SER A 97 -11.60 12.15 -15.41
C SER A 97 -11.44 10.80 -14.70
N ILE A 98 -11.62 10.76 -13.38
CA ILE A 98 -11.63 9.52 -12.57
C ILE A 98 -12.82 8.64 -12.99
N PHE A 99 -14.00 9.23 -13.15
CA PHE A 99 -15.20 8.53 -13.60
C PHE A 99 -15.06 7.97 -15.01
N GLN A 100 -14.53 8.74 -15.97
CA GLN A 100 -14.26 8.29 -17.33
C GLN A 100 -13.19 7.19 -17.37
N PHE A 101 -12.14 7.27 -16.54
CA PHE A 101 -11.13 6.21 -16.45
C PHE A 101 -11.75 4.88 -15.99
N TYR A 102 -12.59 4.91 -14.96
CA TYR A 102 -13.29 3.71 -14.47
C TYR A 102 -14.41 3.22 -15.41
N SER A 103 -15.04 4.12 -16.17
CA SER A 103 -16.13 3.84 -17.12
C SER A 103 -15.64 3.25 -18.45
N HIS A 104 -14.59 3.84 -19.05
CA HIS A 104 -14.11 3.49 -20.39
C HIS A 104 -12.86 2.59 -20.40
N SER A 105 -12.09 2.52 -19.30
CA SER A 105 -10.75 1.88 -19.31
C SER A 105 -10.61 0.70 -18.33
N LYS A 106 -11.59 -0.22 -18.29
CA LYS A 106 -11.52 -1.46 -17.50
C LYS A 106 -10.22 -2.25 -17.76
N LYS A 107 -9.70 -2.20 -18.99
CA LYS A 107 -8.41 -2.82 -19.36
C LYS A 107 -7.24 -2.16 -18.63
N SER A 108 -7.13 -0.83 -18.62
CA SER A 108 -6.05 -0.11 -17.93
C SER A 108 -6.09 -0.31 -16.42
N PHE A 109 -7.30 -0.36 -15.83
CA PHE A 109 -7.46 -0.73 -14.43
C PHE A 109 -6.94 -2.15 -14.16
N PHE A 110 -7.35 -3.14 -14.97
CA PHE A 110 -6.92 -4.52 -14.80
C PHE A 110 -5.40 -4.69 -14.97
N ILE A 111 -4.82 -4.03 -15.98
CA ILE A 111 -3.36 -4.01 -16.19
C ILE A 111 -2.65 -3.44 -14.96
N SER A 112 -3.08 -2.26 -14.48
CA SER A 112 -2.47 -1.62 -13.31
C SER A 112 -2.61 -2.50 -12.06
N PHE A 113 -3.79 -3.09 -11.85
CA PHE A 113 -4.04 -4.05 -10.78
C PHE A 113 -3.09 -5.24 -10.85
N THR A 114 -2.93 -5.86 -12.02
CA THR A 114 -2.01 -6.99 -12.22
C THR A 114 -0.57 -6.58 -11.95
N PHE A 115 -0.11 -5.42 -12.41
CA PHE A 115 1.24 -4.94 -12.12
C PHE A 115 1.46 -4.69 -10.63
N TYR A 116 0.51 -4.07 -9.93
CA TYR A 116 0.59 -3.92 -8.48
C TYR A 116 0.59 -5.27 -7.76
N PHE A 117 -0.22 -6.22 -8.22
CA PHE A 117 -0.32 -7.54 -7.63
C PHE A 117 0.99 -8.32 -7.83
N LEU A 118 1.57 -8.27 -9.03
CA LEU A 118 2.89 -8.83 -9.32
C LEU A 118 3.98 -8.17 -8.48
N GLY A 119 3.87 -6.87 -8.21
CA GLY A 119 4.76 -6.18 -7.27
C GLY A 119 4.68 -6.76 -5.85
N TRP A 120 3.48 -7.06 -5.36
CA TRP A 120 3.29 -7.73 -4.06
C TRP A 120 3.82 -9.17 -4.07
N ILE A 121 3.64 -9.91 -5.18
CA ILE A 121 4.22 -11.25 -5.35
C ILE A 121 5.75 -11.19 -5.39
N ALA A 122 6.35 -10.18 -6.02
CA ALA A 122 7.79 -9.97 -5.97
C ALA A 122 8.27 -9.71 -4.54
N GLY A 123 7.50 -8.96 -3.74
CA GLY A 123 7.72 -8.80 -2.30
C GLY A 123 7.69 -10.13 -1.55
N MET A 124 6.76 -11.03 -1.87
CA MET A 124 6.71 -12.39 -1.32
C MET A 124 7.94 -13.21 -1.74
N ILE A 125 8.34 -13.18 -3.00
CA ILE A 125 9.53 -13.89 -3.50
C ILE A 125 10.78 -13.41 -2.75
N GLU A 126 10.89 -12.11 -2.49
CA GLU A 126 11.97 -11.57 -1.66
C GLU A 126 11.95 -12.17 -0.26
N VAL A 127 10.79 -12.28 0.40
CA VAL A 127 10.69 -12.93 1.72
C VAL A 127 11.20 -14.36 1.65
N PHE A 128 10.78 -15.11 0.64
CA PHE A 128 11.21 -16.49 0.45
C PHE A 128 12.74 -16.58 0.30
N LEU A 129 13.32 -15.73 -0.55
CA LEU A 129 14.75 -15.69 -0.78
C LEU A 129 15.54 -15.33 0.47
N ILE A 130 15.09 -14.33 1.25
CA ILE A 130 15.77 -13.97 2.50
C ILE A 130 15.78 -15.17 3.46
N LEU A 131 14.64 -15.83 3.65
CA LEU A 131 14.54 -16.95 4.58
C LEU A 131 15.29 -18.19 4.09
N TYR A 132 15.28 -18.44 2.79
CA TYR A 132 16.08 -19.48 2.16
C TYR A 132 17.58 -19.25 2.37
N LEU A 133 18.06 -18.02 2.19
CA LEU A 133 19.46 -17.65 2.41
C LEU A 133 19.87 -17.72 3.89
N LEU A 134 18.92 -17.53 4.81
CA LEU A 134 19.12 -17.76 6.24
C LEU A 134 19.12 -19.26 6.63
N GLY A 135 18.93 -20.17 5.67
CA GLY A 135 18.88 -21.62 5.90
C GLY A 135 17.60 -22.09 6.58
N ILE A 136 16.52 -21.30 6.49
CA ILE A 136 15.25 -21.59 7.17
C ILE A 136 14.31 -22.27 6.18
N PRO A 137 13.94 -23.54 6.41
CA PRO A 137 12.98 -24.22 5.57
C PRO A 137 11.61 -23.60 5.79
N ILE A 138 11.08 -22.93 4.76
CA ILE A 138 9.78 -22.29 4.82
C ILE A 138 8.98 -22.57 3.57
N GLU A 139 7.70 -22.85 3.75
CA GLU A 139 6.75 -23.04 2.66
C GLU A 139 6.29 -21.70 2.06
N LEU A 140 5.79 -21.77 0.83
CA LEU A 140 5.27 -20.60 0.11
C LEU A 140 4.09 -19.94 0.83
N ILE A 141 3.23 -20.73 1.49
CA ILE A 141 2.06 -20.21 2.22
C ILE A 141 2.51 -19.34 3.41
N SER A 142 3.42 -19.84 4.25
CA SER A 142 4.03 -19.04 5.33
C SER A 142 4.67 -17.76 4.81
N THR A 143 5.40 -17.84 3.69
CA THR A 143 6.05 -16.69 3.07
C THR A 143 5.01 -15.63 2.66
N TYR A 144 3.91 -16.05 2.06
CA TYR A 144 2.80 -15.17 1.70
C TYR A 144 2.18 -14.51 2.93
N ILE A 145 1.94 -15.29 4.01
CA ILE A 145 1.43 -14.77 5.29
C ILE A 145 2.40 -13.71 5.85
N ILE A 146 3.69 -14.00 5.87
CA ILE A 146 4.71 -13.06 6.35
C ILE A 146 4.66 -11.75 5.56
N GLU A 147 4.67 -11.83 4.22
CA GLU A 147 4.68 -10.63 3.40
C GLU A 147 3.40 -9.83 3.58
N SER A 148 2.24 -10.47 3.45
CA SER A 148 0.93 -9.83 3.54
C SER A 148 0.75 -9.09 4.87
N LEU A 149 0.99 -9.75 6.01
CA LEU A 149 0.89 -9.13 7.33
C LEU A 149 1.97 -8.05 7.54
N SER A 150 3.17 -8.21 6.98
CA SER A 150 4.21 -7.19 7.02
C SER A 150 3.77 -5.89 6.33
N THR A 151 2.97 -5.98 5.25
CA THR A 151 2.42 -4.77 4.61
C THR A 151 1.42 -4.05 5.51
N VAL A 152 0.65 -4.78 6.32
CA VAL A 152 -0.29 -4.23 7.30
C VAL A 152 0.47 -3.54 8.43
N ALA A 153 1.49 -4.21 8.99
CA ALA A 153 2.35 -3.62 10.01
C ALA A 153 2.95 -2.29 9.52
N ARG A 154 3.50 -2.26 8.29
CA ARG A 154 3.99 -1.04 7.65
C ARG A 154 2.91 0.04 7.55
N GLY A 155 1.71 -0.31 7.10
CA GLY A 155 0.57 0.61 7.00
C GLY A 155 0.18 1.21 8.34
N ILE A 156 0.05 0.38 9.38
CA ILE A 156 -0.31 0.83 10.73
C ILE A 156 0.78 1.72 11.31
N THR A 157 2.05 1.42 11.07
CA THR A 157 3.17 2.19 11.64
C THR A 157 3.60 3.40 10.80
N SER A 158 2.91 3.66 9.69
CA SER A 158 3.28 4.71 8.72
C SER A 158 3.23 6.13 9.29
N PHE A 159 2.48 6.34 10.38
CA PHE A 159 2.44 7.61 11.11
C PHE A 159 3.73 7.88 11.90
N ILE A 160 4.54 6.85 12.17
CA ILE A 160 5.82 6.97 12.88
C ILE A 160 6.92 7.22 11.84
N PRO A 161 7.67 8.34 11.91
CA PRO A 161 8.80 8.59 11.01
C PRO A 161 9.83 7.45 11.06
N GLY A 162 10.15 6.85 9.90
CA GLY A 162 11.03 5.68 9.80
C GLY A 162 10.46 4.38 10.38
N SER A 163 9.25 4.44 10.94
CA SER A 163 8.49 3.34 11.55
C SER A 163 9.30 2.44 12.48
N VAL A 164 10.28 3.03 13.17
CA VAL A 164 11.21 2.31 14.05
C VAL A 164 10.46 1.81 15.29
N GLY A 165 10.69 0.55 15.66
CA GLY A 165 10.07 -0.13 16.80
C GLY A 165 8.69 -0.72 16.46
N GLY A 166 7.87 0.00 15.70
CA GLY A 166 6.56 -0.49 15.28
C GLY A 166 6.64 -1.65 14.27
N GLN A 167 7.44 -1.48 13.22
CA GLN A 167 7.58 -2.52 12.19
C GLN A 167 8.27 -3.77 12.73
N GLU A 168 9.33 -3.60 13.53
CA GLU A 168 10.06 -4.70 14.16
C GLU A 168 9.15 -5.52 15.07
N GLY A 169 8.35 -4.84 15.90
CA GLY A 169 7.38 -5.52 16.77
C GLY A 169 6.36 -6.32 15.97
N GLY A 170 5.81 -5.73 14.90
CA GLY A 170 4.87 -6.42 14.01
C GLY A 170 5.49 -7.66 13.35
N ILE A 171 6.71 -7.52 12.80
CA ILE A 171 7.43 -8.62 12.15
C ILE A 171 7.75 -9.73 13.15
N ILE A 172 8.22 -9.41 14.36
CA ILE A 172 8.48 -10.41 15.41
C ILE A 172 7.20 -11.19 15.75
N MET A 173 6.06 -10.51 15.94
CA MET A 173 4.79 -11.18 16.23
C MET A 173 4.37 -12.13 15.12
N ILE A 174 4.52 -11.70 13.86
CA ILE A 174 4.18 -12.53 12.69
C ILE A 174 5.05 -13.80 12.67
N PHE A 175 6.37 -13.66 12.86
CA PHE A 175 7.29 -14.80 12.87
C PHE A 175 7.01 -15.75 14.03
N MET A 176 6.80 -15.24 15.24
CA MET A 176 6.45 -16.05 16.40
C MET A 176 5.12 -16.79 16.23
N SER A 177 4.16 -16.19 15.53
CA SER A 177 2.89 -16.86 15.19
C SER A 177 3.04 -18.04 14.23
N LEU A 178 4.17 -18.10 13.50
CA LEU A 178 4.53 -19.17 12.58
C LEU A 178 5.63 -20.07 13.18
N GLU A 179 5.82 -20.03 14.50
CA GLU A 179 6.80 -20.82 15.24
C GLU A 179 8.26 -20.56 14.83
N LEU A 180 8.53 -19.38 14.24
CA LEU A 180 9.87 -18.91 13.93
C LEU A 180 10.43 -18.07 15.09
N SER A 181 11.76 -18.08 15.24
CA SER A 181 12.43 -17.37 16.33
C SER A 181 12.45 -15.85 16.12
N ALA A 182 12.44 -15.10 17.23
CA ALA A 182 12.55 -13.64 17.20
C ALA A 182 13.89 -13.15 16.62
N SER A 183 14.97 -13.91 16.79
CA SER A 183 16.28 -13.59 16.20
C SER A 183 16.25 -13.62 14.67
N VAL A 184 15.55 -14.58 14.09
CA VAL A 184 15.31 -14.65 12.64
C VAL A 184 14.48 -13.45 12.19
N ALA A 185 13.40 -13.14 12.91
CA ALA A 185 12.52 -12.03 12.58
C ALA A 185 13.27 -10.68 12.55
N LEU A 186 14.15 -10.45 13.54
CA LEU A 186 15.02 -9.29 13.61
C LEU A 186 16.02 -9.24 12.44
N THR A 187 16.68 -10.36 12.15
CA THR A 187 17.63 -10.48 11.04
C THR A 187 16.94 -10.15 9.71
N PHE A 188 15.75 -10.71 9.50
CA PHE A 188 14.90 -10.43 8.35
C PHE A 188 14.54 -8.95 8.24
N GLY A 189 14.10 -8.32 9.34
CA GLY A 189 13.78 -6.89 9.39
C GLY A 189 14.97 -5.99 9.01
N ILE A 190 16.17 -6.32 9.52
CA ILE A 190 17.41 -5.58 9.21
C ILE A 190 17.75 -5.69 7.72
N LEU A 191 17.68 -6.89 7.14
CA LEU A 191 17.96 -7.11 5.72
C LEU A 191 17.02 -6.29 4.83
N ARG A 192 15.74 -6.20 5.21
CA ARG A 192 14.76 -5.38 4.48
C ARG A 192 15.06 -3.89 4.56
N ARG A 193 15.45 -3.39 5.74
CA ARG A 193 15.87 -1.99 5.90
C ARG A 193 17.10 -1.67 5.07
N LEU A 194 18.10 -2.55 5.06
CA LEU A 194 19.30 -2.37 4.24
C LEU A 194 18.94 -2.23 2.76
N ARG A 195 18.07 -3.10 2.27
CA ARG A 195 17.55 -3.03 0.90
C ARG A 195 16.82 -1.72 0.63
N GLU A 196 15.96 -1.25 1.55
CA GLU A 196 15.27 0.04 1.40
C GLU A 196 16.26 1.21 1.33
N LEU A 197 17.30 1.21 2.16
CA LEU A 197 18.37 2.22 2.12
C LEU A 197 19.12 2.22 0.79
N ILE A 198 19.38 1.05 0.21
CA ILE A 198 20.00 0.93 -1.13
C ILE A 198 19.13 1.63 -2.18
N TRP A 199 17.83 1.36 -2.19
CA TRP A 199 16.90 1.96 -3.15
C TRP A 199 16.72 3.47 -2.94
N ILE A 200 16.64 3.92 -1.69
CA ILE A 200 16.58 5.35 -1.36
C ILE A 200 17.84 6.06 -1.86
N THR A 201 19.01 5.50 -1.59
CA THR A 201 20.30 6.08 -2.01
C THR A 201 20.40 6.13 -3.54
N ALA A 202 20.04 5.05 -4.23
CA ALA A 202 20.01 5.00 -5.68
C ALA A 202 19.03 6.03 -6.29
N GLY A 203 17.83 6.17 -5.71
CA GLY A 203 16.84 7.14 -6.14
C GLY A 203 17.31 8.58 -5.96
N LEU A 204 17.87 8.91 -4.79
CA LEU A 204 18.46 10.23 -4.52
C LEU A 204 19.63 10.55 -5.45
N PHE A 205 20.48 9.56 -5.74
CA PHE A 205 21.58 9.71 -6.68
C PHE A 205 21.07 10.06 -8.08
N ILE A 206 20.07 9.33 -8.59
CA ILE A 206 19.46 9.62 -9.90
C ILE A 206 18.82 11.01 -9.91
N LEU A 207 18.07 11.36 -8.86
CA LEU A 207 17.43 12.67 -8.74
C LEU A 207 18.47 13.80 -8.76
N SER A 208 19.57 13.65 -8.01
CA SER A 208 20.66 14.64 -8.00
C SER A 208 21.25 14.82 -9.39
N ARG A 209 21.49 13.74 -10.15
CA ARG A 209 22.00 13.84 -11.53
C ARG A 209 21.01 14.56 -12.46
N LEU A 210 19.71 14.34 -12.28
CA LEU A 210 18.69 14.99 -13.08
C LEU A 210 18.60 16.49 -12.79
N GLU A 211 18.64 16.89 -11.52
CA GLU A 211 18.61 18.31 -11.12
C GLU A 211 19.80 19.09 -11.68
N TRP A 212 21.00 18.49 -11.60
CA TRP A 212 22.21 19.09 -12.16
C TRP A 212 22.12 19.25 -13.69
N ALA A 213 21.61 18.23 -14.41
CA ALA A 213 21.42 18.32 -15.86
C ALA A 213 20.40 19.40 -16.27
N ILE A 214 19.34 19.58 -15.48
CA ILE A 214 18.34 20.63 -15.73
C ILE A 214 18.95 22.02 -15.49
N ALA A 215 19.71 22.20 -14.40
CA ALA A 215 20.35 23.47 -14.06
C ALA A 215 21.33 23.95 -15.15
N GLU A 216 22.10 23.02 -15.73
CA GLU A 216 23.05 23.28 -16.82
C GLU A 216 22.31 23.72 -18.10
N SER A 217 21.18 23.10 -18.42
CA SER A 217 20.36 23.47 -19.59
C SER A 217 19.67 24.84 -19.50
N THR A 218 19.43 25.34 -18.28
CA THR A 218 18.87 26.69 -18.04
C THR A 218 19.90 27.80 -18.03
N THR A 219 21.19 27.49 -17.90
CA THR A 219 22.28 28.50 -17.91
C THR A 219 22.83 28.76 -19.32
N GLU A 220 22.55 27.88 -20.29
CA GLU A 220 22.89 28.04 -21.71
C GLU A 220 21.87 28.84 -22.55
N LYS A 221 20.79 29.34 -21.94
CA LYS A 221 19.79 30.22 -22.59
C LYS A 221 19.88 31.64 -22.07
#